data_AF-A0A930PH29-F1
#
_entry.id   AF-A0A930PH29-F1
#
_cell.length_a   1.000
_cell.length_b   1.000
_cell.length_c   1.000
_cell.angle_alpha   90.00
_cell.angle_beta   90.00
_cell.angle_gamma   90.00
#
_symmetry.space_group_name_H-M   'P 1'
#
loop_
_entity.id
_entity.type
_entity.pdbx_description
1 polymer ?
#
loop_
_entity_poly.entity_id
_entity_poly.type
_entity_poly.pdbx_seq_one_letter_code
_entity_poly.pdbx_strand_id
1 'polypeptide(L)'
;CLVFFGLPSHAAVGTANLVNDGGFMPHGFGAVWLSLAVVMFSFGGIEMISISAAEAKDPARSVRSSAKAMMIRLATFYVLALFIVVSIIPWRSAGELGEKVETSPFVLVFDQLGITGAAHFVNFVVLIAALSSANANLYAGARLMHSLATDRMAPRALAAVNASGVPSRAVWVSTSGVVIAILLALFSPQEAFLSMIFLIMVCALTVWVLILLAYIVYRRVEGQSSTFRLWGGRVTAGVGIMVLFAVWVALFMVRGSLIPAIVGVGYFLVLTIVYFARVKHTLTVDEDAFAEAQQASTEHATALDEEEEALKTASEFGR
;
A
#
# COMPACT_ATOMS: atom_id res chain seq x y z
N CYS A 1 15.23 1.94 -26.05
CA CYS A 1 13.78 2.05 -25.79
C CYS A 1 13.01 1.68 -27.05
N LEU A 2 12.31 0.54 -27.03
CA LEU A 2 11.43 0.06 -28.12
C LEU A 2 10.47 1.13 -28.66
N VAL A 3 9.98 2.02 -27.79
CA VAL A 3 9.08 3.13 -28.13
C VAL A 3 9.72 4.16 -29.08
N PHE A 4 11.01 4.47 -28.90
CA PHE A 4 11.69 5.57 -29.64
C PHE A 4 12.75 5.11 -30.63
N PHE A 5 13.40 3.97 -30.36
CA PHE A 5 14.56 3.48 -31.12
C PHE A 5 14.27 2.19 -31.89
N GLY A 6 13.15 1.51 -31.62
CA GLY A 6 12.84 0.21 -32.22
C GLY A 6 13.83 -0.89 -31.82
N LEU A 7 13.72 -2.04 -32.49
CA LEU A 7 14.70 -3.13 -32.51
C LEU A 7 15.23 -3.28 -33.94
N PRO A 8 16.35 -3.99 -34.17
CA PRO A 8 16.91 -4.20 -35.52
C PRO A 8 15.90 -4.76 -36.54
N SER A 9 14.85 -5.45 -36.08
CA SER A 9 13.77 -6.03 -36.88
C SER A 9 12.38 -5.39 -36.64
N HIS A 10 12.26 -4.40 -35.75
CA HIS A 10 10.96 -3.79 -35.40
C HIS A 10 11.09 -2.27 -35.38
N ALA A 11 10.32 -1.58 -36.23
CA ALA A 11 10.27 -0.11 -36.21
C ALA A 11 9.80 0.41 -34.84
N ALA A 12 10.23 1.62 -34.48
CA ALA A 12 9.78 2.28 -33.27
C ALA A 12 8.26 2.46 -33.32
N VAL A 13 7.55 1.92 -32.31
CA VAL A 13 6.08 1.99 -32.24
C VAL A 13 5.60 3.44 -32.09
N GLY A 14 6.42 4.30 -31.46
CA GLY A 14 6.10 5.70 -31.22
C GLY A 14 5.07 5.89 -30.11
N THR A 15 4.54 7.12 -30.02
CA THR A 15 3.59 7.55 -28.98
C THR A 15 2.16 7.71 -29.51
N ALA A 16 1.89 7.22 -30.73
CA ALA A 16 0.60 7.42 -31.40
C ALA A 16 -0.58 6.85 -30.60
N ASN A 17 -0.38 5.73 -29.90
CA ASN A 17 -1.39 5.08 -29.05
C ASN A 17 -1.80 5.88 -27.80
N LEU A 18 -1.07 6.95 -27.44
CA LEU A 18 -1.42 7.82 -26.31
C LEU A 18 -2.47 8.88 -26.67
N VAL A 19 -2.64 9.19 -27.94
CA VAL A 19 -3.48 10.31 -28.41
C VAL A 19 -4.41 9.94 -29.57
N ASN A 20 -4.27 8.74 -30.13
CA ASN A 20 -5.21 8.24 -31.13
C ASN A 20 -6.60 8.01 -30.51
N ASP A 21 -7.58 7.73 -31.37
CA ASP A 21 -8.84 7.12 -30.93
C ASP A 21 -9.70 7.96 -29.96
N GLY A 22 -9.67 9.29 -30.10
CA GLY A 22 -10.46 10.23 -29.29
C GLY A 22 -9.62 11.19 -28.44
N GLY A 23 -8.30 11.18 -28.59
CA GLY A 23 -7.38 12.06 -27.86
C GLY A 23 -6.86 11.43 -26.57
N PHE A 24 -6.17 12.22 -25.74
CA PHE A 24 -5.57 11.75 -24.49
C PHE A 24 -6.61 11.35 -23.41
N MET A 25 -7.82 11.92 -23.45
CA MET A 25 -8.90 11.63 -22.51
C MET A 25 -10.23 11.36 -23.24
N PRO A 26 -10.34 10.23 -23.95
CA PRO A 26 -11.52 9.93 -24.78
C PRO A 26 -12.80 9.73 -23.95
N HIS A 27 -12.66 9.34 -22.68
CA HIS A 27 -13.77 9.15 -21.74
C HIS A 27 -13.98 10.32 -20.76
N GLY A 28 -13.26 11.44 -20.96
CA GLY A 28 -13.34 12.63 -20.13
C GLY A 28 -12.81 12.47 -18.69
N PHE A 29 -12.94 13.52 -17.90
CA PHE A 29 -12.38 13.58 -16.53
C PHE A 29 -13.04 12.62 -15.55
N GLY A 30 -14.32 12.28 -15.75
CA GLY A 30 -15.02 11.31 -14.90
C GLY A 30 -14.38 9.92 -14.93
N ALA A 31 -13.86 9.49 -16.08
CA ALA A 31 -13.14 8.23 -16.20
C ALA A 31 -11.77 8.25 -15.51
N VAL A 32 -11.10 9.42 -15.49
CA VAL A 32 -9.86 9.62 -14.71
C VAL A 32 -10.14 9.51 -13.21
N TRP A 33 -11.27 10.06 -12.75
CA TRP A 33 -11.69 9.94 -11.36
C TRP A 33 -12.01 8.48 -10.99
N LEU A 34 -12.73 7.75 -11.85
CA LEU A 34 -13.05 6.35 -11.62
C LEU A 34 -11.81 5.45 -11.63
N SER A 35 -10.85 5.73 -12.53
CA SER A 35 -9.60 4.97 -12.61
C SER A 35 -8.70 5.19 -11.40
N LEU A 36 -8.78 6.37 -10.74
CA LEU A 36 -8.07 6.63 -9.50
C LEU A 36 -8.38 5.56 -8.44
N ALA A 37 -9.64 5.10 -8.36
CA ALA A 37 -10.03 4.06 -7.41
C ALA A 37 -9.29 2.72 -7.63
N VAL A 38 -9.10 2.34 -8.89
CA VAL A 38 -8.34 1.13 -9.27
C VAL A 38 -6.83 1.36 -9.09
N VAL A 39 -6.32 2.52 -9.48
CA VAL A 39 -4.90 2.86 -9.37
C VAL A 39 -4.44 2.91 -7.91
N MET A 40 -5.30 3.39 -7.00
CA MET A 40 -4.97 3.46 -5.57
C MET A 40 -4.68 2.10 -4.95
N PHE A 41 -5.27 1.00 -5.45
CA PHE A 41 -4.92 -0.35 -5.02
C PHE A 41 -3.42 -0.66 -5.22
N SER A 42 -2.83 -0.19 -6.32
CA SER A 42 -1.40 -0.40 -6.63
C SER A 42 -0.46 0.25 -5.61
N PHE A 43 -0.97 1.15 -4.77
CA PHE A 43 -0.22 1.82 -3.69
C PHE A 43 -0.50 1.20 -2.32
N GLY A 44 -1.34 0.17 -2.21
CA GLY A 44 -1.52 -0.61 -0.98
C GLY A 44 -0.20 -1.19 -0.47
N GLY A 45 -0.01 -1.22 0.84
CA GLY A 45 1.22 -1.74 1.48
C GLY A 45 2.32 -0.70 1.69
N ILE A 46 2.11 0.57 1.31
CA ILE A 46 3.02 1.67 1.68
C ILE A 46 3.12 1.86 3.21
N GLU A 47 2.05 1.51 3.93
CA GLU A 47 1.99 1.49 5.38
C GLU A 47 2.96 0.49 6.02
N MET A 48 3.41 -0.52 5.28
CA MET A 48 4.34 -1.51 5.81
C MET A 48 5.74 -0.93 6.08
N ILE A 49 6.06 0.21 5.47
CA ILE A 49 7.30 0.96 5.75
C ILE A 49 7.33 1.36 7.22
N SER A 50 6.21 1.79 7.82
CA SER A 50 6.21 2.22 9.22
C SER A 50 6.43 1.07 10.19
N ILE A 51 5.95 -0.14 9.85
CA ILE A 51 6.16 -1.34 10.66
C ILE A 51 7.64 -1.71 10.66
N SER A 52 8.24 -1.85 9.48
CA SER A 52 9.65 -2.23 9.35
C SER A 52 10.60 -1.15 9.85
N ALA A 53 10.23 0.12 9.73
CA ALA A 53 11.06 1.22 10.21
C ALA A 53 11.05 1.35 11.75
N ALA A 54 10.01 0.86 12.43
CA ALA A 54 10.00 0.78 13.89
C ALA A 54 11.09 -0.16 14.46
N GLU A 55 11.62 -1.05 13.62
CA GLU A 55 12.71 -1.97 13.96
C GLU A 55 14.10 -1.44 13.58
N ALA A 56 14.18 -0.25 12.97
CA ALA A 56 15.44 0.35 12.55
C ALA A 56 16.12 1.10 13.72
N LYS A 57 17.45 1.21 13.68
CA LYS A 57 18.25 1.91 14.71
C LYS A 57 17.86 3.38 14.90
N ASP A 58 17.46 4.05 13.82
CA ASP A 58 16.90 5.41 13.82
C ASP A 58 15.58 5.38 13.04
N PRO A 59 14.45 5.15 13.73
CA PRO A 59 13.14 5.02 13.10
C PRO A 59 12.73 6.29 12.35
N ALA A 60 12.96 7.47 12.92
CA ALA A 60 12.53 8.74 12.36
C ALA A 60 13.19 9.03 11.00
N ARG A 61 14.51 8.86 10.93
CA ARG A 61 15.26 9.02 9.67
C ARG A 61 14.96 7.88 8.69
N SER A 62 14.85 6.65 9.19
CA SER A 62 14.56 5.47 8.37
C SER A 62 13.21 5.60 7.65
N VAL A 63 12.14 5.99 8.38
CA VAL A 63 10.82 6.25 7.80
C VAL A 63 10.91 7.32 6.72
N ARG A 64 11.53 8.47 7.01
CA ARG A 64 11.56 9.61 6.08
C ARG A 64 12.32 9.27 4.79
N SER A 65 13.50 8.65 4.91
CA SER A 65 14.32 8.33 3.74
C SER A 65 13.69 7.20 2.91
N SER A 66 13.20 6.14 3.56
CA SER A 66 12.58 4.99 2.90
C SER A 66 11.29 5.39 2.20
N ALA A 67 10.44 6.19 2.85
CA ALA A 67 9.20 6.68 2.26
C ALA A 67 9.48 7.54 1.02
N LYS A 68 10.42 8.49 1.09
CA LYS A 68 10.77 9.34 -0.07
C LYS A 68 11.33 8.51 -1.22
N ALA A 69 12.26 7.60 -0.92
CA ALA A 69 12.87 6.73 -1.92
C ALA A 69 11.82 5.83 -2.58
N MET A 70 10.94 5.22 -1.78
CA MET A 70 9.85 4.38 -2.25
C MET A 70 8.86 5.16 -3.11
N MET A 71 8.43 6.35 -2.69
CA MET A 71 7.50 7.18 -3.45
C MET A 71 8.06 7.56 -4.83
N ILE A 72 9.31 8.03 -4.88
CA ILE A 72 9.95 8.40 -6.16
C ILE A 72 10.08 7.17 -7.04
N ARG A 73 10.53 6.04 -6.47
CA ARG A 73 10.75 4.80 -7.20
C ARG A 73 9.44 4.23 -7.74
N LEU A 74 8.39 4.20 -6.91
CA LEU A 74 7.07 3.71 -7.25
C LEU A 74 6.41 4.59 -8.31
N ALA A 75 6.40 5.91 -8.12
CA ALA A 75 5.86 6.84 -9.11
C ALA A 75 6.59 6.74 -10.46
N THR A 76 7.93 6.69 -10.43
CA THR A 76 8.74 6.62 -11.65
C THR A 76 8.52 5.30 -12.39
N PHE A 77 8.64 4.16 -11.70
CA PHE A 77 8.46 2.86 -12.36
C PHE A 77 7.01 2.64 -12.80
N TYR A 78 6.02 3.07 -12.02
CA TYR A 78 4.62 2.93 -12.38
C TYR A 78 4.26 3.75 -13.62
N VAL A 79 4.60 5.04 -13.63
CA VAL A 79 4.33 5.92 -14.79
C VAL A 79 5.11 5.47 -16.01
N LEU A 80 6.40 5.13 -15.86
CA LEU A 80 7.24 4.68 -16.97
C LEU A 80 6.73 3.35 -17.55
N ALA A 81 6.35 2.41 -16.70
CA ALA A 81 5.82 1.12 -17.11
C ALA A 81 4.50 1.28 -17.87
N LEU A 82 3.54 2.03 -17.32
CA LEU A 82 2.27 2.31 -17.99
C LEU A 82 2.47 3.07 -19.30
N PHE A 83 3.39 4.05 -19.31
CA PHE A 83 3.73 4.76 -20.54
C PHE A 83 4.21 3.80 -21.63
N ILE A 84 5.10 2.86 -21.30
CA ILE A 84 5.59 1.86 -22.26
C ILE A 84 4.45 0.95 -22.72
N VAL A 85 3.64 0.43 -21.80
CA VAL A 85 2.54 -0.49 -22.11
C VAL A 85 1.51 0.18 -23.03
N VAL A 86 1.05 1.38 -22.69
CA VAL A 86 0.03 2.11 -23.47
C VAL A 86 0.59 2.68 -24.78
N SER A 87 1.90 2.93 -24.86
CA SER A 87 2.53 3.32 -26.14
C SER A 87 2.59 2.14 -27.12
N ILE A 88 2.81 0.92 -26.62
CA ILE A 88 2.98 -0.28 -27.46
C ILE A 88 1.62 -0.93 -27.79
N ILE A 89 0.76 -1.10 -26.79
CA ILE A 89 -0.52 -1.81 -26.93
C ILE A 89 -1.65 -0.77 -26.98
N PRO A 90 -2.51 -0.79 -28.02
CA PRO A 90 -3.70 0.06 -28.08
C PRO A 90 -4.58 -0.12 -26.84
N TRP A 91 -4.94 0.99 -26.18
CA TRP A 91 -5.66 0.97 -24.92
C TRP A 91 -7.04 0.28 -25.00
N ARG A 92 -7.68 0.27 -26.19
CA ARG A 92 -8.94 -0.45 -26.42
C ARG A 92 -8.76 -1.97 -26.31
N SER A 93 -7.72 -2.49 -26.95
CA SER A 93 -7.37 -3.90 -26.90
C SER A 93 -6.90 -4.30 -25.49
N ALA A 94 -6.16 -3.43 -24.80
CA ALA A 94 -5.76 -3.66 -23.42
C ALA A 94 -6.96 -3.72 -22.45
N GLY A 95 -8.00 -2.91 -22.68
CA GLY A 95 -9.23 -2.90 -21.88
C GLY A 95 -10.08 -4.17 -22.04
N GLU A 96 -10.21 -4.68 -23.27
CA GLU A 96 -10.91 -5.95 -23.56
C GLU A 96 -10.14 -7.18 -23.08
N LEU A 97 -8.79 -7.11 -23.07
CA LEU A 97 -7.97 -8.16 -22.47
C LEU A 97 -7.96 -8.12 -20.93
N GLY A 98 -8.27 -6.98 -20.30
CA GLY A 98 -8.36 -6.86 -18.84
C GLY A 98 -9.54 -7.63 -18.22
N GLU A 99 -10.57 -7.95 -19.00
CA GLU A 99 -11.64 -8.87 -18.58
C GLU A 99 -11.16 -10.33 -18.48
N LYS A 100 -10.12 -10.69 -19.24
CA LYS A 100 -9.49 -12.02 -19.18
C LYS A 100 -8.28 -11.94 -18.26
N VAL A 101 -8.44 -12.47 -17.05
CA VAL A 101 -7.45 -12.55 -15.97
C VAL A 101 -6.17 -13.33 -16.34
N GLU A 102 -5.99 -13.74 -17.59
CA GLU A 102 -5.06 -14.80 -17.98
C GLU A 102 -3.65 -14.32 -18.36
N THR A 103 -3.40 -13.02 -18.62
CA THR A 103 -2.04 -12.59 -19.03
C THR A 103 -1.63 -11.20 -18.52
N SER A 104 -0.44 -11.12 -17.90
CA SER A 104 0.18 -9.85 -17.49
C SER A 104 0.44 -8.94 -18.71
N PRO A 105 0.07 -7.64 -18.68
CA PRO A 105 0.33 -6.70 -19.77
C PRO A 105 1.81 -6.61 -20.17
N PHE A 106 2.72 -6.82 -19.21
CA PHE A 106 4.16 -6.85 -19.50
C PHE A 106 4.56 -8.06 -20.33
N VAL A 107 3.99 -9.22 -20.04
CA VAL A 107 4.22 -10.45 -20.81
C VAL A 107 3.65 -10.27 -22.22
N LEU A 108 2.46 -9.67 -22.33
CA LEU A 108 1.79 -9.38 -23.59
C LEU A 108 2.61 -8.47 -24.52
N VAL A 109 3.29 -7.46 -23.96
CA VAL A 109 4.19 -6.60 -24.75
C VAL A 109 5.29 -7.43 -25.43
N PHE A 110 5.93 -8.36 -24.71
CA PHE A 110 7.01 -9.16 -25.28
C PHE A 110 6.52 -10.25 -26.23
N ASP A 111 5.32 -10.77 -25.98
CA ASP A 111 4.67 -11.74 -26.86
C ASP A 111 4.29 -11.11 -28.22
N GLN A 112 3.68 -9.92 -28.21
CA GLN A 112 3.35 -9.19 -29.44
C GLN A 112 4.57 -8.75 -30.25
N LEU A 113 5.70 -8.52 -29.60
CA LEU A 113 6.97 -8.19 -30.26
C LEU A 113 7.71 -9.43 -30.80
N GLY A 114 7.15 -10.63 -30.65
CA GLY A 114 7.73 -11.87 -31.16
C GLY A 114 9.08 -12.25 -30.52
N ILE A 115 9.43 -11.66 -29.37
CA ILE A 115 10.70 -11.92 -28.69
C ILE A 115 10.55 -13.22 -27.88
N THR A 116 10.85 -14.33 -28.54
CA THR A 116 10.78 -15.67 -27.94
C THR A 116 11.67 -15.74 -26.70
N GLY A 117 11.11 -16.13 -25.55
CA GLY A 117 11.84 -16.26 -24.27
C GLY A 117 11.77 -15.03 -23.35
N ALA A 118 11.61 -13.81 -23.88
CA ALA A 118 11.49 -12.61 -23.04
C ALA A 118 10.19 -12.61 -22.21
N ALA A 119 9.08 -13.07 -22.80
CA ALA A 119 7.80 -13.26 -22.12
C ALA A 119 7.93 -14.19 -20.89
N HIS A 120 8.62 -15.34 -21.05
CA HIS A 120 8.85 -16.28 -19.94
C HIS A 120 9.76 -15.71 -18.85
N PHE A 121 10.80 -14.96 -19.23
CA PHE A 121 11.69 -14.31 -18.26
C PHE A 121 10.93 -13.27 -17.43
N VAL A 122 10.10 -12.43 -18.07
CA VAL A 122 9.28 -11.45 -17.35
C VAL A 122 8.28 -12.14 -16.43
N ASN A 123 7.61 -13.19 -16.90
CA ASN A 123 6.70 -13.97 -16.06
C ASN A 123 7.41 -14.56 -14.84
N PHE A 124 8.61 -15.10 -15.02
CA PHE A 124 9.45 -15.62 -13.94
C PHE A 124 9.80 -14.53 -12.90
N VAL A 125 10.21 -13.34 -13.36
CA VAL A 125 10.49 -12.20 -12.47
C VAL A 125 9.25 -11.76 -11.70
N VAL A 126 8.09 -11.69 -12.37
CA VAL A 126 6.81 -11.33 -11.73
C VAL A 126 6.43 -12.34 -10.66
N LEU A 127 6.58 -13.64 -10.92
CA LEU A 127 6.28 -14.69 -9.94
C LEU A 127 7.20 -14.62 -8.71
N ILE A 128 8.50 -14.39 -8.90
CA ILE A 128 9.43 -14.21 -7.78
C ILE A 128 9.09 -12.96 -6.96
N ALA A 129 8.77 -11.86 -7.63
CA ALA A 129 8.37 -10.62 -6.95
C ALA A 129 7.09 -10.81 -6.14
N ALA A 130 6.09 -11.50 -6.71
CA ALA A 130 4.85 -11.84 -6.03
C ALA A 130 5.08 -12.74 -4.81
N LEU A 131 5.94 -13.75 -4.93
CA LEU A 131 6.28 -14.65 -3.81
C LEU A 131 7.00 -13.90 -2.67
N SER A 132 7.93 -13.01 -3.01
CA SER A 132 8.62 -12.15 -2.04
C SER A 132 7.64 -11.23 -1.30
N SER A 133 6.73 -10.58 -2.04
CA SER A 133 5.67 -9.74 -1.46
C SER A 133 4.74 -10.54 -0.54
N ALA A 134 4.33 -11.74 -0.95
CA ALA A 134 3.51 -12.63 -0.14
C ALA A 134 4.17 -12.98 1.20
N ASN A 135 5.48 -13.27 1.20
CA ASN A 135 6.22 -13.55 2.44
C ASN A 135 6.30 -12.32 3.37
N ALA A 136 6.55 -11.12 2.81
CA ALA A 136 6.57 -9.88 3.58
C ALA A 136 5.20 -9.56 4.21
N ASN A 137 4.11 -9.74 3.46
CA ASN A 137 2.75 -9.54 3.94
C ASN A 137 2.38 -10.54 5.05
N LEU A 138 2.77 -11.81 4.89
CA LEU A 138 2.53 -12.85 5.90
C LEU A 138 3.26 -12.54 7.22
N TYR A 139 4.51 -12.10 7.12
CA TYR A 139 5.33 -11.68 8.24
C TYR A 139 4.72 -10.47 8.97
N ALA A 140 4.38 -9.41 8.24
CA ALA A 140 3.78 -8.21 8.81
C ALA A 140 2.42 -8.52 9.46
N GLY A 141 1.57 -9.31 8.81
CA GLY A 141 0.28 -9.73 9.35
C GLY A 141 0.42 -10.50 10.66
N ALA A 142 1.38 -11.43 10.74
CA ALA A 142 1.66 -12.17 11.97
C ALA A 142 2.13 -11.26 13.11
N ARG A 143 2.98 -10.26 12.83
CA ARG A 143 3.46 -9.30 13.84
C ARG A 143 2.36 -8.36 14.32
N LEU A 144 1.53 -7.85 13.42
CA LEU A 144 0.38 -7.03 13.79
C LEU A 144 -0.62 -7.82 14.65
N MET A 145 -0.92 -9.06 14.26
CA MET A 145 -1.79 -9.95 15.04
C MET A 145 -1.20 -10.25 16.43
N HIS A 146 0.12 -10.45 16.51
CA HIS A 146 0.81 -10.63 17.78
C HIS A 146 0.74 -9.38 18.66
N SER A 147 0.99 -8.18 18.10
CA SER A 147 0.87 -6.90 18.82
C SER A 147 -0.54 -6.72 19.39
N LEU A 148 -1.57 -6.94 18.57
CA LEU A 148 -2.97 -6.88 19.02
C LEU A 148 -3.26 -7.88 20.15
N ALA A 149 -2.66 -9.06 20.11
CA ALA A 149 -2.86 -10.08 21.15
C ALA A 149 -2.17 -9.70 22.47
N THR A 150 -0.98 -9.10 22.39
CA THR A 150 -0.25 -8.56 23.55
C THR A 150 -1.03 -7.43 24.21
N ASP A 151 -1.65 -6.56 23.41
CA ASP A 151 -2.53 -5.46 23.87
C ASP A 151 -3.93 -5.94 24.27
N ARG A 152 -4.15 -7.26 24.35
CA ARG A 152 -5.44 -7.91 24.69
C ARG A 152 -6.60 -7.55 23.76
N MET A 153 -6.30 -7.07 22.55
CA MET A 153 -7.27 -6.80 21.49
C MET A 153 -7.53 -8.02 20.58
N ALA A 154 -6.66 -9.03 20.63
CA ALA A 154 -6.83 -10.33 19.97
C ALA A 154 -6.71 -11.50 20.96
N PRO A 155 -7.08 -12.75 20.59
CA PRO A 155 -6.98 -13.90 21.48
C PRO A 155 -5.57 -14.04 22.08
N ARG A 156 -5.48 -14.11 23.42
CA ARG A 156 -4.21 -14.20 24.18
C ARG A 156 -3.28 -15.31 23.70
N ALA A 157 -3.82 -16.39 23.13
CA ALA A 157 -3.02 -17.46 22.57
C ALA A 157 -2.07 -16.99 21.46
N LEU A 158 -2.40 -15.93 20.73
CA LEU A 158 -1.60 -15.36 19.63
C LEU A 158 -0.47 -14.45 20.14
N ALA A 159 -0.47 -14.07 21.42
CA ALA A 159 0.60 -13.31 22.04
C ALA A 159 1.82 -14.19 22.40
N ALA A 160 1.73 -15.51 22.26
CA ALA A 160 2.84 -16.40 22.55
C ALA A 160 3.87 -16.44 21.40
N VAL A 161 5.15 -16.34 21.75
CA VAL A 161 6.28 -16.54 20.82
C VAL A 161 6.95 -17.90 21.04
N ASN A 162 7.57 -18.46 20.01
CA ASN A 162 8.38 -19.67 20.11
C ASN A 162 9.79 -19.36 20.64
N ALA A 163 10.63 -20.40 20.81
CA ALA A 163 12.01 -20.25 21.30
C ALA A 163 12.90 -19.36 20.42
N SER A 164 12.52 -19.14 19.15
CA SER A 164 13.22 -18.26 18.21
C SER A 164 12.65 -16.84 18.17
N GLY A 165 11.72 -16.49 19.06
CA GLY A 165 11.09 -15.16 19.12
C GLY A 165 10.03 -14.92 18.03
N VAL A 166 9.56 -15.97 17.35
CA VAL A 166 8.57 -15.86 16.27
C VAL A 166 7.17 -16.17 16.81
N PRO A 167 6.14 -15.34 16.56
CA PRO A 167 4.76 -15.59 16.96
C PRO A 167 4.11 -16.68 16.10
N SER A 168 4.51 -17.93 16.28
CA SER A 168 4.17 -19.06 15.40
C SER A 168 2.68 -19.28 15.23
N ARG A 169 1.88 -19.07 16.28
CA ARG A 169 0.41 -19.20 16.21
C ARG A 169 -0.22 -18.12 15.33
N ALA A 170 0.27 -16.88 15.40
CA ALA A 170 -0.17 -15.81 14.52
C ALA A 170 0.21 -16.09 13.06
N VAL A 171 1.41 -16.66 12.82
CA VAL A 171 1.82 -17.11 11.49
C VAL A 171 0.86 -18.15 10.93
N TRP A 172 0.51 -19.19 11.70
CA TRP A 172 -0.44 -20.21 11.26
C TRP A 172 -1.82 -19.65 10.91
N VAL A 173 -2.31 -18.68 11.67
CA VAL A 173 -3.58 -17.99 11.38
C VAL A 173 -3.47 -17.18 10.07
N SER A 174 -2.37 -16.47 9.85
CA SER A 174 -2.16 -15.74 8.59
C SER A 174 -2.04 -16.70 7.40
N THR A 175 -1.35 -17.84 7.58
CA THR A 175 -1.18 -18.86 6.54
C THR A 175 -2.49 -19.55 6.18
N SER A 176 -3.39 -19.79 7.15
CA SER A 176 -4.69 -20.37 6.84
C SER A 176 -5.53 -19.46 5.93
N GLY A 177 -5.40 -18.14 6.07
CA GLY A 177 -6.00 -17.16 5.14
C GLY A 177 -5.48 -17.34 3.70
N VAL A 178 -4.18 -17.56 3.52
CA VAL A 178 -3.58 -17.85 2.21
C VAL A 178 -4.12 -19.16 1.63
N VAL A 179 -4.24 -20.21 2.45
CA VAL A 179 -4.83 -21.49 2.01
C VAL A 179 -6.27 -21.32 1.56
N ILE A 180 -7.08 -20.55 2.30
CA ILE A 180 -8.47 -20.25 1.91
C ILE A 180 -8.49 -19.49 0.58
N ALA A 181 -7.61 -18.50 0.39
CA ALA A 181 -7.50 -17.76 -0.86
C ALA A 181 -7.14 -18.68 -2.04
N ILE A 182 -6.21 -19.62 -1.85
CA ILE A 182 -5.86 -20.62 -2.88
C ILE A 182 -7.07 -21.50 -3.20
N LEU A 183 -7.78 -21.99 -2.18
CA LEU A 183 -8.97 -22.83 -2.40
C LEU A 183 -10.05 -22.06 -3.18
N LEU A 184 -10.34 -20.81 -2.81
CA LEU A 184 -11.28 -19.96 -3.55
C LEU A 184 -10.85 -19.75 -5.00
N ALA A 185 -9.55 -19.54 -5.24
CA ALA A 185 -9.00 -19.39 -6.58
C ALA A 185 -9.09 -20.68 -7.42
N LEU A 186 -9.11 -21.87 -6.81
CA LEU A 186 -9.29 -23.14 -7.53
C LEU A 186 -10.75 -23.38 -7.97
N PHE A 187 -11.72 -22.91 -7.20
CA PHE A 187 -13.15 -23.12 -7.52
C PHE A 187 -13.72 -22.04 -8.43
N SER A 188 -13.34 -20.78 -8.23
CA SER A 188 -13.86 -19.64 -9.00
C SER A 188 -12.80 -18.54 -9.18
N PRO A 189 -11.81 -18.74 -10.06
CA PRO A 189 -10.62 -17.88 -10.16
C PRO A 189 -10.95 -16.39 -10.37
N GLN A 190 -11.87 -16.10 -11.29
CA GLN A 190 -12.21 -14.73 -11.68
C GLN A 190 -12.95 -13.98 -10.56
N GLU A 191 -14.02 -14.56 -10.02
CA GLU A 191 -14.79 -13.96 -8.93
C GLU A 191 -13.98 -13.87 -7.64
N ALA A 192 -13.16 -14.88 -7.33
CA ALA A 192 -12.31 -14.88 -6.15
C ALA A 192 -11.27 -13.76 -6.22
N PHE A 193 -10.62 -13.58 -7.38
CA PHE A 193 -9.65 -12.52 -7.60
C PHE A 193 -10.27 -11.12 -7.45
N LEU A 194 -11.39 -10.86 -8.14
CA LEU A 194 -12.07 -9.57 -8.08
C LEU A 194 -12.59 -9.26 -6.66
N SER A 195 -13.16 -10.25 -5.99
CA SER A 195 -13.64 -10.10 -4.61
C SER A 195 -12.50 -9.79 -3.64
N MET A 196 -11.35 -10.44 -3.79
CA MET A 196 -10.20 -10.28 -2.90
C MET A 196 -9.51 -8.92 -3.11
N ILE A 197 -9.35 -8.46 -4.36
CA ILE A 197 -8.86 -7.11 -4.66
C ILE A 197 -9.72 -6.06 -3.97
N PHE A 198 -11.03 -6.18 -4.08
CA PHE A 198 -11.91 -5.18 -3.48
C PHE A 198 -11.89 -5.21 -1.95
N LEU A 199 -11.86 -6.39 -1.34
CA LEU A 199 -11.71 -6.51 0.12
C LEU A 199 -10.45 -5.78 0.59
N ILE A 200 -9.32 -6.00 -0.11
CA ILE A 200 -8.06 -5.32 0.19
C ILE A 200 -8.19 -3.81 -0.01
N MET A 201 -8.85 -3.35 -1.08
CA MET A 201 -9.07 -1.91 -1.31
C MET A 201 -9.83 -1.26 -0.15
N VAL A 202 -10.91 -1.88 0.32
CA VAL A 202 -11.68 -1.36 1.44
C VAL A 202 -10.82 -1.31 2.70
N CYS A 203 -10.07 -2.38 3.01
CA CYS A 203 -9.14 -2.41 4.14
C CYS A 203 -8.08 -1.31 4.05
N ALA A 204 -7.43 -1.13 2.89
CA ALA A 204 -6.39 -0.13 2.69
C ALA A 204 -6.91 1.30 2.85
N LEU A 205 -8.05 1.62 2.23
CA LEU A 205 -8.69 2.94 2.37
C LEU A 205 -9.04 3.23 3.84
N THR A 206 -9.51 2.22 4.56
CA THR A 206 -9.79 2.32 6.00
C THR A 206 -8.54 2.68 6.79
N VAL A 207 -7.48 1.91 6.59
CA VAL A 207 -6.20 2.10 7.29
C VAL A 207 -5.67 3.51 7.03
N TRP A 208 -5.71 3.98 5.78
CA TRP A 208 -5.24 5.32 5.43
C TRP A 208 -6.09 6.43 6.05
N VAL A 209 -7.41 6.28 6.10
CA VAL A 209 -8.28 7.23 6.82
C VAL A 209 -7.92 7.25 8.31
N LEU A 210 -7.73 6.08 8.94
CA LEU A 210 -7.33 5.99 10.34
C LEU A 210 -5.96 6.63 10.60
N ILE A 211 -4.98 6.44 9.70
CA ILE A 211 -3.67 7.10 9.78
C ILE A 211 -3.82 8.62 9.74
N LEU A 212 -4.64 9.15 8.83
CA LEU A 212 -4.86 10.60 8.73
C LEU A 212 -5.62 11.17 9.94
N LEU A 213 -6.60 10.43 10.47
CA LEU A 213 -7.30 10.80 11.69
C LEU A 213 -6.35 10.81 12.90
N ALA A 214 -5.53 9.76 13.04
CA ALA A 214 -4.49 9.68 14.07
C ALA A 214 -3.51 10.85 13.96
N TYR A 215 -3.10 11.22 12.74
CA TYR A 215 -2.26 12.40 12.51
C TYR A 215 -2.94 13.71 12.94
N ILE A 216 -4.23 13.89 12.66
CA ILE A 216 -4.97 15.09 13.09
C ILE A 216 -5.02 15.17 14.62
N VAL A 217 -5.27 14.05 15.30
CA VAL A 217 -5.30 13.98 16.78
C VAL A 217 -3.90 14.21 17.36
N TYR A 218 -2.88 13.54 16.83
CA TYR A 218 -1.48 13.74 17.20
C TYR A 218 -1.07 15.21 17.14
N ARG A 219 -1.40 15.89 16.04
CA ARG A 219 -1.15 17.34 15.89
C ARG A 219 -1.96 18.19 16.87
N ARG A 220 -3.11 17.73 17.37
CA ARG A 220 -3.90 18.42 18.41
C ARG A 220 -3.25 18.32 19.78
N VAL A 221 -2.65 17.16 20.09
CA VAL A 221 -2.05 16.89 21.40
C VAL A 221 -0.65 17.50 21.52
N GLU A 222 0.25 17.25 20.57
CA GLU A 222 1.65 17.71 20.67
C GLU A 222 1.90 19.14 20.19
N GLY A 223 0.97 19.75 19.46
CA GLY A 223 1.15 21.14 18.99
C GLY A 223 2.28 21.30 17.95
N GLN A 224 3.17 22.30 18.16
CA GLN A 224 4.20 22.69 17.18
C GLN A 224 5.55 21.96 17.34
N SER A 225 5.76 21.21 18.43
CA SER A 225 7.01 20.49 18.71
C SER A 225 7.21 19.24 17.86
N SER A 226 6.22 18.81 17.07
CA SER A 226 6.34 17.56 16.31
C SER A 226 7.39 17.66 15.18
N THR A 227 8.38 16.75 15.24
CA THR A 227 9.49 16.59 14.28
C THR A 227 8.99 16.17 12.88
N PHE A 228 7.80 15.55 12.82
CA PHE A 228 7.15 15.15 11.56
C PHE A 228 6.11 16.19 11.10
N ARG A 229 6.40 16.86 9.97
CA ARG A 229 5.54 17.91 9.39
C ARG A 229 5.08 17.52 7.99
N LEU A 230 3.76 17.41 7.79
CA LEU A 230 3.17 17.42 6.46
C LEU A 230 3.04 18.85 5.97
N TRP A 231 3.28 19.06 4.67
CA TRP A 231 2.95 20.33 4.03
C TRP A 231 1.46 20.62 4.19
N GLY A 232 1.08 21.80 4.71
CA GLY A 232 -0.30 22.17 5.03
C GLY A 232 -0.93 21.55 6.30
N GLY A 233 -0.18 20.71 7.04
CA GLY A 233 -0.56 20.19 8.35
C GLY A 233 -1.93 19.51 8.40
N ARG A 234 -2.83 19.98 9.28
CA ARG A 234 -4.15 19.35 9.48
C ARG A 234 -5.08 19.53 8.28
N VAL A 235 -4.90 20.60 7.50
CA VAL A 235 -5.76 20.89 6.34
C VAL A 235 -5.52 19.86 5.25
N THR A 236 -4.27 19.53 4.95
CA THR A 236 -3.94 18.51 3.95
C THR A 236 -4.36 17.11 4.40
N ALA A 237 -4.29 16.79 5.68
CA ALA A 237 -4.86 15.55 6.21
C ALA A 237 -6.38 15.49 6.03
N GLY A 238 -7.10 16.59 6.30
CA GLY A 238 -8.55 16.67 6.08
C GLY A 238 -8.95 16.55 4.60
N VAL A 239 -8.23 17.21 3.70
CA VAL A 239 -8.41 17.07 2.25
C VAL A 239 -8.13 15.63 1.82
N GLY A 240 -7.08 15.00 2.36
CA GLY A 240 -6.77 13.60 2.10
C GLY A 240 -7.91 12.66 2.49
N ILE A 241 -8.49 12.82 3.68
CA ILE A 241 -9.67 12.04 4.10
C ILE A 241 -10.85 12.24 3.15
N MET A 242 -11.11 13.49 2.73
CA MET A 242 -12.18 13.78 1.78
C MET A 242 -11.96 13.11 0.42
N VAL A 243 -10.74 13.13 -0.10
CA VAL A 243 -10.37 12.46 -1.36
C VAL A 243 -10.50 10.94 -1.22
N LEU A 244 -10.00 10.35 -0.13
CA LEU A 244 -10.13 8.92 0.15
C LEU A 244 -11.59 8.49 0.25
N PHE A 245 -12.43 9.30 0.89
CA PHE A 245 -13.87 9.04 0.98
C PHE A 245 -14.54 9.13 -0.40
N ALA A 246 -14.17 10.12 -1.21
CA ALA A 246 -14.71 10.26 -2.56
C ALA A 246 -14.28 9.11 -3.48
N VAL A 247 -13.06 8.57 -3.31
CA VAL A 247 -12.61 7.34 -3.96
C VAL A 247 -13.39 6.12 -3.46
N TRP A 248 -13.63 6.02 -2.16
CA TRP A 248 -14.44 4.96 -1.58
C TRP A 248 -15.86 4.95 -2.15
N VAL A 249 -16.47 6.12 -2.35
CA VAL A 249 -17.77 6.26 -3.04
C VAL A 249 -17.66 5.87 -4.52
N ALA A 250 -16.59 6.27 -5.21
CA ALA A 250 -16.38 5.92 -6.62
C ALA A 250 -16.31 4.40 -6.85
N LEU A 251 -15.84 3.62 -5.86
CA LEU A 251 -15.85 2.16 -5.93
C LEU A 251 -17.25 1.59 -6.12
N PHE A 252 -18.30 2.19 -5.55
CA PHE A 252 -19.69 1.76 -5.74
C PHE A 252 -20.24 2.07 -7.13
N MET A 253 -19.58 2.95 -7.87
CA MET A 253 -19.97 3.33 -9.24
C MET A 253 -19.29 2.48 -10.30
N VAL A 254 -18.26 1.69 -9.93
CA VAL A 254 -17.58 0.76 -10.86
C VAL A 254 -18.50 -0.40 -11.19
N ARG A 255 -18.69 -0.68 -12.49
CA ARG A 255 -19.53 -1.78 -12.97
C ARG A 255 -18.98 -3.11 -12.44
N GLY A 256 -19.83 -3.94 -11.82
CA GLY A 256 -19.42 -5.21 -11.20
C GLY A 256 -18.96 -5.13 -9.74
N SER A 257 -18.97 -3.96 -9.11
CA SER A 257 -18.47 -3.80 -7.74
C SER A 257 -19.50 -4.04 -6.63
N LEU A 258 -20.77 -4.30 -6.95
CA LEU A 258 -21.85 -4.42 -5.95
C LEU A 258 -21.61 -5.53 -4.92
N ILE A 259 -21.29 -6.74 -5.37
CA ILE A 259 -21.00 -7.87 -4.48
C ILE A 259 -19.78 -7.55 -3.59
N PRO A 260 -18.64 -7.11 -4.17
CA PRO A 260 -17.52 -6.68 -3.36
C PRO A 260 -17.84 -5.54 -2.37
N ALA A 261 -18.63 -4.56 -2.78
CA ALA A 261 -19.05 -3.42 -1.96
C ALA A 261 -19.85 -3.85 -0.73
N ILE A 262 -20.77 -4.80 -0.90
CA ILE A 262 -21.51 -5.40 0.22
C ILE A 262 -20.56 -6.13 1.17
N VAL A 263 -19.58 -6.86 0.65
CA VAL A 263 -18.55 -7.54 1.46
C VAL A 263 -17.73 -6.52 2.26
N GLY A 264 -17.34 -5.39 1.65
CA GLY A 264 -16.63 -4.31 2.33
C GLY A 264 -17.44 -3.68 3.46
N VAL A 265 -18.72 -3.39 3.24
CA VAL A 265 -19.62 -2.88 4.29
C VAL A 265 -19.80 -3.92 5.39
N GLY A 266 -20.00 -5.19 5.03
CA GLY A 266 -20.10 -6.30 5.99
C GLY A 266 -18.85 -6.44 6.85
N TYR A 267 -17.67 -6.33 6.25
CA TYR A 267 -16.39 -6.36 6.95
C TYR A 267 -16.28 -5.26 8.02
N PHE A 268 -16.62 -4.01 7.66
CA PHE A 268 -16.66 -2.91 8.61
C PHE A 268 -17.66 -3.12 9.75
N LEU A 269 -18.82 -3.67 9.42
CA LEU A 269 -19.88 -3.92 10.39
C LEU A 269 -19.42 -4.98 11.40
N VAL A 270 -18.77 -6.05 10.93
CA VAL A 270 -18.15 -7.08 11.76
C VAL A 270 -17.05 -6.49 12.65
N LEU A 271 -16.11 -5.71 12.10
CA LEU A 271 -15.06 -5.07 12.90
C LEU A 271 -15.63 -4.15 13.98
N THR A 272 -16.64 -3.36 13.63
CA THR A 272 -17.31 -2.46 14.58
C THR A 272 -17.96 -3.25 15.71
N ILE A 273 -18.68 -4.33 15.39
CA ILE A 273 -19.29 -5.22 16.39
C ILE A 273 -18.22 -5.83 17.29
N VAL A 274 -17.15 -6.39 16.73
CA VAL A 274 -16.05 -7.00 17.49
C VAL A 274 -15.38 -5.97 18.41
N TYR A 275 -15.14 -4.76 17.92
CA TYR A 275 -14.57 -3.67 18.71
C TYR A 275 -15.44 -3.34 19.93
N PHE A 276 -16.74 -3.11 19.74
CA PHE A 276 -17.63 -2.76 20.85
C PHE A 276 -17.89 -3.95 21.79
N ALA A 277 -17.99 -5.17 21.27
CA ALA A 277 -18.31 -6.35 22.07
C ALA A 277 -17.12 -6.85 22.91
N ARG A 278 -15.86 -6.65 22.46
CA ARG A 278 -14.67 -7.26 23.10
C ARG A 278 -13.59 -6.27 23.44
N VAL A 279 -13.24 -5.39 22.50
CA VAL A 279 -12.04 -4.55 22.58
C VAL A 279 -12.28 -3.35 23.52
N LYS A 280 -13.42 -2.67 23.39
CA LYS A 280 -13.78 -1.50 24.24
C LYS A 280 -13.77 -1.82 25.74
N HIS A 281 -14.18 -3.03 26.12
CA HIS A 281 -14.22 -3.45 27.52
C HIS A 281 -12.87 -3.92 28.07
N THR A 282 -11.90 -4.19 27.20
CA THR A 282 -10.57 -4.69 27.58
C THR A 282 -9.50 -3.60 27.51
N LEU A 283 -9.79 -2.49 26.80
CA LEU A 283 -8.93 -1.32 26.70
C LEU A 283 -8.88 -0.57 28.03
N THR A 284 -7.85 -0.84 28.80
CA THR A 284 -7.33 0.11 29.79
C THR A 284 -6.28 0.95 29.07
N VAL A 285 -6.57 2.22 28.80
CA VAL A 285 -5.55 3.16 28.33
C VAL A 285 -4.55 3.28 29.47
N ASP A 286 -3.35 2.72 29.27
CA ASP A 286 -2.25 2.86 30.22
C ASP A 286 -1.67 4.26 30.04
N GLU A 287 -2.21 5.22 30.80
CA GLU A 287 -1.81 6.63 30.74
C GLU A 287 -0.31 6.79 31.06
N ASP A 288 0.25 5.90 31.89
CA ASP A 288 1.67 5.92 32.25
C ASP A 288 2.54 5.49 31.06
N ALA A 289 2.13 4.46 30.31
CA ALA A 289 2.82 4.05 29.07
C ALA A 289 2.79 5.15 27.99
N PHE A 290 1.69 5.90 27.89
CA PHE A 290 1.62 7.06 27.00
C PHE A 290 2.55 8.19 27.44
N ALA A 291 2.61 8.47 28.75
CA ALA A 291 3.50 9.48 29.30
C ALA A 291 4.98 9.11 29.07
N GLU A 292 5.35 7.85 29.28
CA GLU A 292 6.71 7.33 29.09
C GLU A 292 7.13 7.38 27.61
N ALA A 293 6.24 7.00 26.68
CA ALA A 293 6.49 7.10 25.24
C ALA A 293 6.67 8.55 24.76
N GLN A 294 5.92 9.48 25.35
CA GLN A 294 6.03 10.91 25.04
C GLN A 294 7.31 11.52 25.62
N GLN A 295 7.74 11.07 26.80
CA GLN A 295 9.03 11.44 27.40
C GLN A 295 10.20 10.97 26.52
N ALA A 296 10.21 9.69 26.13
CA ALA A 296 11.24 9.12 25.27
C ALA A 296 11.32 9.83 23.90
N SER A 297 10.17 10.19 23.31
CA SER A 297 10.13 10.94 22.06
C SER A 297 10.68 12.36 22.22
N THR A 298 10.44 13.00 23.36
CA THR A 298 10.95 14.33 23.68
C THR A 298 12.46 14.31 23.89
N GLU A 299 12.97 13.33 24.64
CA GLU A 299 14.41 13.11 24.87
C GLU A 299 15.17 12.85 23.57
N HIS A 300 14.59 12.05 22.67
CA HIS A 300 15.19 11.78 21.37
C HIS A 300 15.21 13.04 20.48
N ALA A 301 14.16 13.86 20.51
CA ALA A 301 14.13 15.12 19.76
C ALA A 301 15.20 16.10 20.27
N THR A 302 15.37 16.23 21.59
CA THR A 302 16.44 17.06 22.18
C THR A 302 17.83 16.57 21.80
N ALA A 303 18.06 15.26 21.77
CA ALA A 303 19.36 14.70 21.36
C ALA A 303 19.71 15.00 19.89
N LEU A 304 18.70 15.01 19.01
CA LEU A 304 18.91 15.37 17.59
C LEU A 304 19.21 16.86 17.42
N ASP A 305 18.55 17.73 18.17
CA ASP A 305 18.81 19.17 18.15
C ASP A 305 20.23 19.47 18.67
N GLU A 306 20.67 18.79 19.74
CA GLU A 306 22.03 18.88 20.27
C GLU A 306 23.09 18.38 19.27
N GLU A 307 22.83 17.28 18.57
CA GLU A 307 23.73 16.75 17.53
C GLU A 307 23.82 17.72 16.33
N GLU A 308 22.71 18.32 15.91
CA GLU A 308 22.69 19.31 14.82
C GLU A 308 23.42 20.60 15.22
N GLU A 309 23.28 21.04 16.47
CA GLU A 309 23.99 22.19 17.01
C GLU A 309 25.51 21.92 17.10
N ALA A 310 25.91 20.75 17.61
CA ALA A 310 27.30 20.34 17.67
C ALA A 310 27.95 20.26 16.27
N LEU A 311 27.22 19.75 15.27
CA LEU A 311 27.68 19.72 13.88
C LEU A 311 27.83 21.13 13.28
N LYS A 312 26.93 22.06 13.60
CA LYS A 312 27.06 23.47 13.19
C LYS A 312 28.28 24.13 13.84
N THR A 313 28.45 23.97 15.14
CA THR A 313 29.63 24.48 15.86
C THR A 313 30.93 23.91 15.27
N ALA A 314 31.00 22.60 15.03
CA ALA A 314 32.17 21.97 14.41
C ALA A 314 32.46 22.50 12.99
N SER A 315 31.41 22.82 12.21
CA SER A 315 31.56 23.41 10.88
C SER A 315 32.05 24.88 10.90
N GLU A 316 31.74 25.63 11.96
CA GLU A 316 32.19 27.01 12.14
C GLU A 316 33.66 27.09 12.58
N PHE A 317 34.12 26.15 13.42
CA PHE A 317 35.53 26.06 13.86
C PHE A 317 36.46 25.38 12.83
N GLY A 318 35.91 24.77 11.78
CA GLY A 318 36.66 24.09 10.71
C GLY A 318 37.02 24.97 9.50
N ARG A 319 36.90 26.31 9.60
CA ARG A 319 37.32 27.28 8.58
C ARG A 319 38.55 28.06 8.99
#